data_AF-A0A4S5EE90-F1
#
_entry.id   AF-A0A4S5EE90-F1
#
_cell.length_a   1.000
_cell.length_b   1.000
_cell.length_c   1.000
_cell.angle_alpha   90.00
_cell.angle_beta   90.00
_cell.angle_gamma   90.00
#
_symmetry.space_group_name_H-M   'P 1'
#
loop_
_entity.id
_entity.type
_entity.pdbx_description
1 polymer ?
#
loop_
_entity_poly.entity_id
_entity_poly.type
_entity_poly.pdbx_seq_one_letter_code
_entity_poly.pdbx_strand_id
1 'polypeptide(L)'
;MRVDIWSDVVCPWCYVGKARFDRALATFAHRDEVQVRFHSYELNPTLPRGRSESLLAALARKFSDVPADEIEGMEHRVADAARDEGLAYRSDRRNGNTFDLHRLLHLAGEAGRQAESVTALNQAHFGAGRDVFDHDIAVEVCTSAGLAPAEVRRVLTDDDYTERVFVIDRTLAVTGARPADLFARTLDQAWARRAQRVA
;
A
#
# COMPACT_ATOMS: atom_id res chain seq x y z
N MET A 1 -4.21 -16.03 14.26
CA MET A 1 -5.01 -15.72 13.04
C MET A 1 -4.19 -14.80 12.12
N ARG A 2 -4.29 -14.93 10.79
CA ARG A 2 -3.62 -14.02 9.83
C ARG A 2 -4.65 -13.18 9.09
N VAL A 3 -4.35 -11.88 8.93
CA VAL A 3 -5.13 -10.92 8.13
C VAL A 3 -4.24 -10.36 7.04
N ASP A 4 -4.63 -10.57 5.78
CA ASP A 4 -3.93 -10.08 4.61
C ASP A 4 -4.66 -8.85 4.04
N ILE A 5 -3.98 -7.71 3.98
CA ILE A 5 -4.55 -6.42 3.55
C ILE A 5 -3.85 -5.98 2.26
N TRP A 6 -4.59 -5.93 1.15
CA TRP A 6 -4.10 -5.31 -0.08
C TRP A 6 -4.40 -3.82 -0.03
N SER A 7 -3.38 -2.99 -0.19
CA SER A 7 -3.50 -1.55 -0.05
C SER A 7 -2.54 -0.85 -0.98
N ASP A 8 -2.97 0.30 -1.49
CA ASP A 8 -2.06 1.29 -2.07
C ASP A 8 -1.75 2.38 -1.03
N VAL A 9 -0.54 2.93 -1.07
CA VAL A 9 -0.09 4.01 -0.17
C VAL A 9 -0.90 5.29 -0.41
N VAL A 10 -1.34 5.50 -1.64
CA VAL A 10 -2.08 6.70 -2.08
C VAL A 10 -3.59 6.49 -2.16
N CYS A 11 -4.09 5.33 -1.75
CA CYS A 11 -5.53 5.06 -1.74
C CYS A 11 -6.20 5.70 -0.51
N PRO A 12 -7.03 6.75 -0.68
CA PRO A 12 -7.67 7.42 0.45
C PRO A 12 -8.55 6.49 1.31
N TRP A 13 -9.27 5.57 0.67
CA TRP A 13 -10.13 4.63 1.37
C TRP A 13 -9.36 3.54 2.11
N CYS A 14 -8.16 3.19 1.64
CA CYS A 14 -7.27 2.30 2.39
C CYS A 14 -6.77 2.99 3.67
N TYR A 15 -6.48 4.29 3.63
CA TYR A 15 -6.07 5.04 4.82
C TYR A 15 -7.16 5.08 5.89
N VAL A 16 -8.40 5.42 5.52
CA VAL A 16 -9.56 5.39 6.41
C VAL A 16 -9.85 3.95 6.88
N GLY A 17 -9.82 2.98 5.97
CA GLY A 17 -10.06 1.57 6.27
C GLY A 17 -9.06 0.99 7.25
N LYS A 18 -7.77 1.36 7.13
CA LYS A 18 -6.72 0.97 8.08
C LYS A 18 -7.01 1.52 9.47
N ALA A 19 -7.37 2.80 9.61
CA ALA A 19 -7.69 3.37 10.93
C ALA A 19 -8.88 2.67 11.60
N ARG A 20 -9.91 2.34 10.83
CA ARG A 20 -11.06 1.55 11.31
C ARG A 20 -10.65 0.16 11.75
N PHE A 21 -9.82 -0.52 10.94
CA PHE A 21 -9.29 -1.84 11.26
C PHE A 21 -8.44 -1.82 12.54
N ASP A 22 -7.52 -0.86 12.66
CA ASP A 22 -6.66 -0.70 13.84
C ASP A 22 -7.49 -0.45 15.10
N ARG A 23 -8.53 0.40 15.02
CA ARG A 23 -9.46 0.64 16.13
C ARG A 23 -10.21 -0.64 16.53
N ALA A 24 -10.70 -1.41 15.56
CA ALA A 24 -11.36 -2.67 15.83
C ALA A 24 -10.38 -3.68 16.49
N LEU A 25 -9.18 -3.82 15.94
CA LEU A 25 -8.14 -4.71 16.45
C LEU A 25 -7.71 -4.33 17.87
N ALA A 26 -7.60 -3.04 18.20
CA ALA A 26 -7.24 -2.58 19.55
C ALA A 26 -8.20 -3.10 20.63
N THR A 27 -9.49 -3.21 20.29
CA THR A 27 -10.55 -3.72 21.19
C THR A 27 -10.77 -5.23 21.09
N PHE A 28 -10.10 -5.92 20.16
CA PHE A 28 -10.28 -7.35 19.96
C PHE A 28 -9.55 -8.15 21.03
N ALA A 29 -10.27 -9.06 21.71
CA ALA A 29 -9.75 -9.80 22.86
C ALA A 29 -8.50 -10.65 22.54
N HIS A 30 -8.39 -11.16 21.30
CA HIS A 30 -7.27 -12.00 20.84
C HIS A 30 -6.29 -11.24 19.94
N ARG A 31 -6.21 -9.90 20.05
CA ARG A 31 -5.37 -9.08 19.15
C ARG A 31 -3.91 -9.52 19.09
N ASP A 32 -3.37 -10.03 20.19
CA ASP A 32 -1.97 -10.47 20.28
C ASP A 32 -1.72 -11.77 19.48
N GLU A 33 -2.78 -12.48 19.10
CA GLU A 33 -2.74 -13.66 18.23
C GLU A 33 -3.00 -13.31 16.75
N VAL A 34 -3.21 -12.03 16.41
CA VAL A 34 -3.47 -11.57 15.04
C VAL A 34 -2.17 -11.12 14.38
N GLN A 35 -1.83 -11.76 13.26
CA GLN A 35 -0.73 -11.35 12.39
C GLN A 35 -1.29 -10.59 11.19
N VAL A 36 -0.95 -9.32 11.08
CA VAL A 36 -1.37 -8.47 9.96
C VAL A 36 -0.25 -8.42 8.93
N ARG A 37 -0.59 -8.64 7.66
CA ARG A 37 0.36 -8.52 6.55
C ARG A 37 -0.20 -7.65 5.45
N PHE A 38 0.54 -6.63 5.07
CA PHE A 38 0.20 -5.76 3.96
C PHE A 38 0.78 -6.31 2.66
N HIS A 39 -0.02 -6.24 1.60
CA HIS A 39 0.34 -6.60 0.24
C HIS A 39 0.19 -5.39 -0.66
N SER A 40 1.16 -5.24 -1.55
CA SER A 40 1.24 -4.15 -2.50
C SER A 40 0.09 -4.21 -3.51
N TYR A 41 -0.55 -3.08 -3.72
CA TYR A 41 -1.51 -2.85 -4.80
C TYR A 41 -1.28 -1.45 -5.36
N GLU A 42 -1.08 -1.32 -6.66
CA GLU A 42 -0.94 -0.02 -7.32
C GLU A 42 -2.27 0.36 -7.98
N LEU A 43 -2.89 1.46 -7.55
CA LEU A 43 -4.07 2.03 -8.20
C LEU A 43 -3.78 2.44 -9.64
N ASN A 44 -2.55 2.89 -9.90
CA ASN A 44 -2.10 3.24 -11.24
C ASN A 44 -0.62 2.91 -11.46
N PRO A 45 -0.30 1.66 -11.90
CA PRO A 45 1.07 1.24 -12.17
C PRO A 45 1.66 1.84 -13.45
N THR A 46 0.86 2.55 -14.26
CA THR A 46 1.35 3.14 -15.52
C THR A 46 1.92 4.54 -15.36
N LEU A 47 1.83 5.14 -14.15
CA LEU A 47 2.45 6.44 -13.88
C LEU A 47 3.98 6.32 -13.94
N PRO A 48 4.69 7.32 -14.49
CA PRO A 48 6.14 7.32 -14.49
C PRO A 48 6.71 7.38 -13.06
N ARG A 49 7.70 6.52 -12.77
CA ARG A 49 8.45 6.53 -11.50
C ARG A 49 9.19 7.84 -11.29
N GLY A 50 9.38 8.22 -10.03
CA GLY A 50 10.12 9.43 -9.64
C GLY A 50 9.47 10.75 -10.07
N ARG A 51 8.19 10.72 -10.46
CA ARG A 51 7.41 11.91 -10.82
C ARG A 51 6.14 11.98 -10.00
N SER A 52 5.80 13.19 -9.61
CA SER A 52 4.54 13.51 -8.97
C SER A 52 3.85 14.66 -9.71
N GLU A 53 2.55 14.81 -9.49
CA GLU A 53 1.74 15.92 -9.98
C GLU A 53 0.73 16.36 -8.91
N SER A 54 0.01 17.47 -9.13
CA SER A 54 -1.08 17.86 -8.24
C SER A 54 -2.20 16.81 -8.30
N LEU A 55 -2.69 16.37 -7.13
CA LEU A 55 -3.81 15.44 -7.08
C LEU A 55 -5.04 15.98 -7.81
N LEU A 56 -5.44 17.22 -7.54
CA LEU A 56 -6.63 17.82 -8.14
C LEU A 56 -6.49 17.91 -9.67
N ALA A 57 -5.29 18.24 -10.17
CA ALA A 57 -5.01 18.20 -11.61
C ALA A 57 -5.10 16.78 -12.19
N ALA A 58 -4.57 15.78 -11.47
CA ALA A 58 -4.66 14.38 -11.89
C ALA A 58 -6.11 13.88 -11.91
N LEU A 59 -6.91 14.24 -10.91
CA LEU A 59 -8.34 13.89 -10.83
C LEU A 59 -9.14 14.59 -11.94
N ALA A 60 -8.91 15.89 -12.18
CA ALA A 60 -9.53 16.61 -13.28
C ALA A 60 -9.23 15.99 -14.65
N ARG A 61 -8.00 15.52 -14.86
CA ARG A 61 -7.65 14.79 -16.10
C ARG A 61 -8.30 13.40 -16.16
N LYS A 62 -8.37 12.68 -15.04
CA LYS A 62 -8.95 11.33 -14.95
C LYS A 62 -10.47 11.34 -15.14
N PHE A 63 -11.13 12.37 -14.62
CA PHE A 63 -12.57 12.58 -14.66
C PHE A 63 -12.89 13.82 -15.50
N SER A 64 -12.42 13.83 -16.76
CA SER A 64 -12.52 15.00 -17.64
C SER A 64 -13.94 15.47 -17.93
N ASP A 65 -14.92 14.57 -17.78
CA ASP A 65 -16.34 14.85 -18.01
C ASP A 65 -17.09 15.26 -16.73
N VAL A 66 -16.38 15.35 -15.59
CA VAL A 66 -16.96 15.68 -14.28
C VAL A 66 -16.62 17.14 -13.92
N PRO A 67 -17.60 17.95 -13.48
CA PRO A 67 -17.35 19.31 -12.99
C PRO A 67 -16.32 19.38 -11.85
N ALA A 68 -15.53 20.45 -11.81
CA ALA A 68 -14.44 20.59 -10.84
C ALA A 68 -14.93 20.59 -9.37
N ASP A 69 -16.07 21.20 -9.10
CA ASP A 69 -16.72 21.22 -7.78
C ASP A 69 -17.18 19.81 -7.34
N GLU A 70 -17.61 18.97 -8.26
CA GLU A 70 -17.94 17.57 -7.97
C GLU A 70 -16.68 16.75 -7.65
N ILE A 71 -15.56 16.99 -8.35
CA ILE A 71 -14.25 16.37 -8.07
C ILE A 71 -13.76 16.78 -6.67
N GLU A 72 -13.84 18.07 -6.32
CA GLU A 72 -13.53 18.54 -4.97
C GLU A 72 -14.45 17.89 -3.92
N GLY A 73 -15.74 17.73 -4.25
CA GLY A 73 -16.70 16.99 -3.44
C GLY A 73 -16.35 15.52 -3.20
N MET A 74 -15.59 14.87 -4.10
CA MET A 74 -15.05 13.52 -3.86
C MET A 74 -14.00 13.54 -2.74
N GLU A 75 -13.07 14.49 -2.76
CA GLU A 75 -12.03 14.62 -1.73
C GLU A 75 -12.62 15.08 -0.40
N HIS A 76 -13.63 15.95 -0.39
CA HIS A 76 -14.33 16.34 0.84
C HIS A 76 -14.99 15.15 1.53
N ARG A 77 -15.65 14.25 0.78
CA ARG A 77 -16.26 13.03 1.35
C ARG A 77 -15.24 12.12 2.03
N VAL A 78 -14.03 12.00 1.46
CA VAL A 78 -12.96 11.25 2.10
C VAL A 78 -12.43 12.00 3.32
N ALA A 79 -12.21 13.31 3.22
CA ALA A 79 -11.73 14.12 4.32
C ALA A 79 -12.67 14.04 5.54
N ASP A 80 -13.98 14.01 5.31
CA ASP A 80 -14.98 13.82 6.35
C ASP A 80 -14.86 12.45 7.00
N ALA A 81 -14.79 11.38 6.21
CA ALA A 81 -14.59 10.03 6.71
C ALA A 81 -13.25 9.87 7.47
N ALA A 82 -12.19 10.56 7.03
CA ALA A 82 -10.91 10.58 7.72
C ALA A 82 -11.03 11.30 9.07
N ARG A 83 -11.73 12.43 9.12
CA ARG A 83 -11.97 13.20 10.34
C ARG A 83 -12.75 12.39 11.38
N ASP A 84 -13.74 11.63 10.96
CA ASP A 84 -14.52 10.74 11.84
C ASP A 84 -13.65 9.66 12.49
N GLU A 85 -12.52 9.31 11.86
CA GLU A 85 -11.52 8.38 12.39
C GLU A 85 -10.35 9.10 13.09
N GLY A 86 -10.44 10.43 13.29
CA GLY A 86 -9.40 11.24 13.93
C GLY A 86 -8.15 11.46 13.07
N LEU A 87 -8.26 11.30 11.75
CA LEU A 87 -7.15 11.42 10.81
C LEU A 87 -7.10 12.81 10.17
N ALA A 88 -5.89 13.35 10.03
CA ALA A 88 -5.65 14.53 9.20
C ALA A 88 -5.72 14.16 7.71
N TYR A 89 -6.24 15.06 6.88
CA TYR A 89 -6.39 14.83 5.45
C TYR A 89 -6.26 16.13 4.65
N ARG A 90 -5.37 16.15 3.66
CA ARG A 90 -5.07 17.27 2.78
C ARG A 90 -5.41 16.94 1.34
N SER A 91 -6.32 17.68 0.74
CA SER A 91 -6.68 17.54 -0.69
C SER A 91 -5.68 18.23 -1.63
N ASP A 92 -4.85 19.16 -1.12
CA ASP A 92 -3.81 19.88 -1.86
C ASP A 92 -2.48 19.11 -1.98
N ARG A 93 -2.54 17.78 -1.87
CA ARG A 93 -1.37 16.89 -1.92
C ARG A 93 -0.97 16.50 -3.34
N ARG A 94 0.16 15.79 -3.44
CA ARG A 94 0.70 15.25 -4.68
C ARG A 94 0.12 13.88 -5.00
N ASN A 95 0.09 13.49 -6.27
CA ASN A 95 -0.22 12.14 -6.77
C ASN A 95 0.95 11.63 -7.63
N GLY A 96 1.26 10.34 -7.60
CA GLY A 96 2.43 9.78 -8.25
C GLY A 96 2.45 8.25 -8.25
N ASN A 97 3.46 7.68 -8.89
CA ASN A 97 3.66 6.23 -8.93
C ASN A 97 4.08 5.69 -7.54
N THR A 98 3.44 4.62 -7.07
CA THR A 98 3.69 4.06 -5.73
C THR A 98 4.61 2.84 -5.71
N PHE A 99 5.16 2.42 -6.85
CA PHE A 99 6.03 1.24 -6.97
C PHE A 99 7.19 1.28 -5.97
N ASP A 100 7.94 2.38 -5.92
CA ASP A 100 9.06 2.52 -5.00
C ASP A 100 8.62 2.52 -3.53
N LEU A 101 7.45 3.08 -3.22
CA LEU A 101 6.90 3.04 -1.85
C LEU A 101 6.51 1.62 -1.45
N HIS A 102 5.95 0.84 -2.38
CA HIS A 102 5.65 -0.57 -2.15
C HIS A 102 6.92 -1.39 -1.93
N ARG A 103 8.00 -1.13 -2.67
CA ARG A 103 9.31 -1.75 -2.45
C ARG A 103 9.85 -1.45 -1.04
N LEU A 104 9.70 -0.21 -0.57
CA LEU A 104 10.05 0.15 0.81
C LEU A 104 9.16 -0.55 1.84
N LEU A 105 7.88 -0.80 1.54
CA LEU A 105 7.01 -1.60 2.40
C LEU A 105 7.37 -3.10 2.43
N HIS A 106 8.00 -3.62 1.37
CA HIS A 106 8.58 -4.96 1.38
C HIS A 106 9.80 -5.03 2.30
N LEU A 107 10.73 -4.07 2.18
CA LEU A 107 11.87 -3.91 3.10
C LEU A 107 11.39 -3.81 4.55
N ALA A 108 10.36 -2.99 4.80
CA ALA A 108 9.77 -2.84 6.13
C ALA A 108 9.18 -4.15 6.67
N GLY A 109 8.63 -4.99 5.79
CA GLY A 109 8.16 -6.34 6.13
C GLY A 109 9.26 -7.24 6.67
N GLU A 110 10.43 -7.23 6.04
CA GLU A 110 11.59 -8.01 6.48
C GLU A 110 12.18 -7.51 7.80
N ALA A 111 12.08 -6.20 8.05
CA ALA A 111 12.48 -5.57 9.30
C ALA A 111 11.44 -5.71 10.43
N GLY A 112 10.26 -6.30 10.18
CA GLY A 112 9.17 -6.38 11.16
C GLY A 112 8.51 -5.03 11.49
N ARG A 113 8.60 -4.04 10.57
CA ARG A 113 8.14 -2.65 10.72
C ARG A 113 7.12 -2.23 9.66
N GLN A 114 6.44 -3.20 9.04
CA GLN A 114 5.56 -2.94 7.90
C GLN A 114 4.38 -2.05 8.28
N ALA A 115 3.72 -2.34 9.41
CA ALA A 115 2.54 -1.59 9.85
C ALA A 115 2.89 -0.14 10.21
N GLU A 116 4.04 0.08 10.86
CA GLU A 116 4.57 1.39 11.19
C GLU A 116 4.94 2.18 9.92
N SER A 117 5.59 1.52 8.96
CA SER A 117 5.97 2.15 7.68
C SER A 117 4.76 2.53 6.83
N VAL A 118 3.72 1.68 6.76
CA VAL A 118 2.43 2.02 6.12
C VAL A 118 1.83 3.26 6.79
N THR A 119 1.77 3.27 8.12
CA THR A 119 1.21 4.39 8.89
C THR A 119 1.98 5.67 8.63
N ALA A 120 3.31 5.64 8.67
CA ALA A 120 4.17 6.79 8.45
C ALA A 120 4.00 7.36 7.03
N LEU A 121 4.00 6.49 6.00
CA LEU A 121 3.77 6.90 4.61
C LEU A 121 2.37 7.49 4.40
N ASN A 122 1.33 6.86 4.95
CA ASN A 122 -0.03 7.40 4.85
C ASN A 122 -0.16 8.75 5.56
N GLN A 123 0.40 8.91 6.76
CA GLN A 123 0.34 10.19 7.49
C GLN A 123 1.15 11.29 6.78
N ALA A 124 2.33 10.96 6.24
CA ALA A 124 3.12 11.89 5.45
C ALA A 124 2.36 12.35 4.20
N HIS A 125 1.75 11.41 3.47
CA HIS A 125 1.02 11.69 2.24
C HIS A 125 -0.32 12.40 2.47
N PHE A 126 -1.21 11.84 3.29
CA PHE A 126 -2.56 12.35 3.49
C PHE A 126 -2.61 13.46 4.54
N GLY A 127 -1.96 13.28 5.68
CA GLY A 127 -2.07 14.23 6.80
C GLY A 127 -1.18 15.46 6.61
N ALA A 128 0.07 15.24 6.23
CA ALA A 128 1.05 16.31 6.07
C ALA A 128 1.17 16.84 4.62
N GLY A 129 0.58 16.16 3.63
CA GLY A 129 0.64 16.58 2.23
C GLY A 129 2.05 16.49 1.62
N ARG A 130 2.96 15.73 2.24
CA ARG A 130 4.34 15.59 1.78
C ARG A 130 4.39 14.83 0.46
N ASP A 131 5.32 15.23 -0.40
CA ASP A 131 5.60 14.54 -1.65
C ASP A 131 6.39 13.25 -1.37
N VAL A 132 5.70 12.20 -0.92
CA VAL A 132 6.33 10.89 -0.62
C VAL A 132 6.93 10.22 -1.85
N PHE A 133 6.70 10.71 -3.06
CA PHE A 133 7.29 10.19 -4.29
C PHE A 133 8.72 10.70 -4.51
N ASP A 134 9.10 11.77 -3.80
CA ASP A 134 10.48 12.23 -3.70
C ASP A 134 11.30 11.28 -2.81
N HIS A 135 12.46 10.85 -3.32
CA HIS A 135 13.29 9.85 -2.65
C HIS A 135 13.83 10.33 -1.30
N ASP A 136 14.20 11.60 -1.16
CA ASP A 136 14.71 12.13 0.11
C ASP A 136 13.60 12.19 1.17
N ILE A 137 12.39 12.60 0.76
CA ILE A 137 11.20 12.55 1.63
C ILE A 137 10.87 11.11 2.01
N ALA A 138 10.88 10.17 1.07
CA ALA A 138 10.62 8.76 1.35
C ALA A 138 11.64 8.18 2.34
N VAL A 139 12.91 8.52 2.19
CA VAL A 139 13.99 8.14 3.14
C VAL A 139 13.70 8.66 4.53
N GLU A 140 13.36 9.94 4.68
CA GLU A 140 13.05 10.54 5.97
C GLU A 140 11.85 9.84 6.64
N VAL A 141 10.76 9.64 5.90
CA VAL A 141 9.52 9.04 6.42
C VAL A 141 9.77 7.59 6.85
N CYS A 142 10.40 6.77 6.02
CA CYS A 142 10.70 5.39 6.35
C CYS A 142 11.73 5.25 7.49
N THR A 143 12.69 6.18 7.58
CA THR A 143 13.62 6.23 8.72
C THR A 143 12.88 6.54 10.02
N SER A 144 11.91 7.45 10.00
CA SER A 144 11.09 7.77 11.18
C SER A 144 10.26 6.58 11.66
N ALA A 145 9.92 5.64 10.76
CA ALA A 145 9.28 4.38 11.09
C ALA A 145 10.25 3.30 11.63
N GLY A 146 11.56 3.61 11.68
CA GLY A 146 12.60 2.74 12.22
C GLY A 146 13.32 1.88 11.18
N LEU A 147 13.23 2.19 9.89
CA LEU A 147 14.09 1.56 8.88
C LEU A 147 15.49 2.18 8.87
N ALA A 148 16.50 1.39 8.51
CA ALA A 148 17.86 1.88 8.38
C ALA A 148 17.98 2.79 7.14
N PRO A 149 18.46 4.04 7.28
CA PRO A 149 18.52 4.99 6.15
C PRO A 149 19.35 4.50 4.96
N ALA A 150 20.39 3.69 5.20
CA ALA A 150 21.21 3.09 4.17
C ALA A 150 20.42 2.05 3.34
N GLU A 151 19.64 1.19 4.01
CA GLU A 151 18.81 0.18 3.34
C GLU A 151 17.69 0.83 2.52
N VAL A 152 17.04 1.87 3.06
CA VAL A 152 15.99 2.60 2.33
C VAL A 152 16.54 3.21 1.04
N ARG A 153 17.71 3.87 1.11
CA ARG A 153 18.37 4.42 -0.08
C ARG A 153 18.75 3.34 -1.08
N ARG A 154 19.31 2.22 -0.61
CA ARG A 154 19.69 1.08 -1.45
C ARG A 154 18.50 0.59 -2.29
N VAL A 155 17.36 0.37 -1.66
CA VAL A 155 16.13 -0.04 -2.37
C VAL A 155 15.69 1.00 -3.39
N LEU A 156 15.75 2.29 -3.09
CA LEU A 156 15.35 3.33 -4.04
C LEU A 156 16.27 3.43 -5.28
N THR A 157 17.51 2.97 -5.18
CA THR A 157 18.50 3.03 -6.27
C THR A 157 18.71 1.72 -7.03
N ASP A 158 18.43 0.57 -6.41
CA ASP A 158 18.66 -0.76 -6.99
C ASP A 158 17.36 -1.36 -7.56
N ASP A 159 17.38 -2.63 -7.97
CA ASP A 159 16.24 -3.41 -8.48
C ASP A 159 15.63 -4.37 -7.44
N ASP A 160 15.95 -4.22 -6.16
CA ASP A 160 15.36 -5.03 -5.07
C ASP A 160 13.84 -4.97 -5.04
N TYR A 161 13.17 -6.06 -4.69
CA TYR A 161 11.71 -6.13 -4.56
C TYR A 161 10.94 -5.76 -5.85
N THR A 162 11.57 -5.83 -7.03
CA THR A 162 10.91 -5.60 -8.33
C THR A 162 10.20 -6.84 -8.87
N GLU A 163 10.50 -8.02 -8.33
CA GLU A 163 9.89 -9.29 -8.76
C GLU A 163 8.40 -9.35 -8.39
N ARG A 164 7.56 -9.77 -9.36
CA ARG A 164 6.13 -10.01 -9.10
C ARG A 164 5.93 -11.25 -8.26
N VAL A 165 5.00 -11.21 -7.30
CA VAL A 165 4.58 -12.38 -6.53
C VAL A 165 3.19 -12.82 -6.98
N PHE A 166 3.08 -14.05 -7.47
CA PHE A 166 1.83 -14.70 -7.85
C PHE A 166 1.30 -15.50 -6.66
N VAL A 167 0.19 -15.07 -6.05
CA VAL A 167 -0.47 -15.81 -4.97
C VAL A 167 -1.59 -16.68 -5.54
N ILE A 168 -1.51 -18.00 -5.35
CA ILE A 168 -2.42 -19.00 -5.90
C ILE A 168 -3.28 -19.59 -4.78
N ASP A 169 -4.61 -19.52 -4.96
CA ASP A 169 -5.65 -19.96 -4.01
C ASP A 169 -5.41 -19.48 -2.57
N ARG A 170 -4.80 -18.30 -2.39
CA ARG A 170 -4.42 -17.72 -1.08
C ARG A 170 -3.52 -18.61 -0.22
N THR A 171 -2.91 -19.67 -0.78
CA THR A 171 -2.17 -20.68 -0.01
C THR A 171 -0.77 -20.96 -0.52
N LEU A 172 -0.52 -20.68 -1.80
CA LEU A 172 0.77 -20.87 -2.44
C LEU A 172 1.23 -19.56 -3.08
N ALA A 173 2.54 -19.37 -3.23
CA ALA A 173 3.11 -18.21 -3.90
C ALA A 173 4.26 -18.62 -4.82
N VAL A 174 4.35 -17.98 -5.98
CA VAL A 174 5.49 -18.08 -6.92
C VAL A 174 6.01 -16.67 -7.15
N THR A 175 7.31 -16.45 -7.01
CA THR A 175 7.93 -15.13 -7.19
C THR A 175 8.73 -15.08 -8.50
N GLY A 176 8.53 -14.01 -9.27
CA GLY A 176 9.26 -13.71 -10.49
C GLY A 176 8.82 -14.52 -11.70
N ALA A 177 9.57 -14.36 -12.80
CA ALA A 177 9.38 -15.10 -14.04
C ALA A 177 9.98 -16.51 -13.90
N ARG A 178 9.29 -17.40 -13.19
CA ARG A 178 9.71 -18.80 -13.05
C ARG A 178 9.30 -19.65 -14.26
N PRO A 179 9.98 -20.79 -14.50
CA PRO A 179 9.59 -21.73 -15.55
C PRO A 179 8.12 -22.18 -15.47
N ALA A 180 7.49 -22.40 -16.62
CA ALA A 180 6.07 -22.74 -16.73
C ALA A 180 5.70 -24.04 -15.98
N ASP A 181 6.62 -25.00 -15.89
CA ASP A 181 6.43 -26.25 -15.16
C ASP A 181 6.31 -26.03 -13.64
N LEU A 182 6.98 -25.02 -13.07
CA LEU A 182 6.80 -24.64 -11.67
C LEU A 182 5.40 -24.07 -11.43
N PHE A 183 4.92 -23.22 -12.33
CA PHE A 183 3.56 -22.70 -12.25
C PHE A 183 2.52 -23.83 -12.36
N ALA A 184 2.68 -24.75 -13.31
CA ALA A 184 1.79 -25.90 -13.48
C ALA A 184 1.72 -26.74 -12.19
N ARG A 185 2.86 -27.14 -11.63
CA ARG A 185 2.91 -27.89 -10.36
C ARG A 185 2.23 -27.14 -9.20
N THR A 186 2.42 -25.83 -9.13
CA THR A 186 1.85 -25.02 -8.06
C THR A 186 0.33 -24.89 -8.19
N LEU A 187 -0.18 -24.76 -9.43
CA LEU A 187 -1.62 -24.76 -9.72
C LEU A 187 -2.26 -26.10 -9.35
N ASP A 188 -1.66 -27.23 -9.75
CA ASP A 188 -2.13 -28.57 -9.40
C ASP A 188 -2.19 -28.77 -7.88
N GLN A 189 -1.15 -28.34 -7.17
CA GLN A 189 -1.09 -28.44 -5.72
C GLN A 189 -2.16 -27.58 -5.03
N ALA A 190 -2.38 -26.34 -5.50
CA ALA A 190 -3.45 -25.48 -4.97
C ALA A 190 -4.82 -26.10 -5.18
N TRP A 191 -5.07 -26.64 -6.38
CA TRP A 191 -6.34 -27.29 -6.73
C TRP A 191 -6.66 -28.49 -5.84
N ALA A 192 -5.67 -29.37 -5.62
CA ALA A 192 -5.84 -30.52 -4.75
C ALA A 192 -6.15 -30.13 -3.29
N ARG A 193 -5.47 -29.09 -2.76
CA ARG A 193 -5.73 -28.57 -1.40
C ARG A 193 -7.14 -27.97 -1.27
N ARG A 194 -7.63 -27.30 -2.31
CA ARG A 194 -8.99 -26.76 -2.32
C ARG A 194 -10.03 -27.87 -2.20
N ALA A 195 -9.88 -28.97 -2.93
CA ALA A 195 -10.80 -30.10 -2.87
C ALA A 195 -10.91 -30.72 -1.47
N GLN A 196 -9.81 -30.73 -0.71
CA GLN A 196 -9.75 -31.24 0.67
C GLN A 196 -10.40 -30.30 1.70
N ARG A 197 -10.61 -29.02 1.39
CA ARG A 197 -11.25 -28.05 2.31
C ARG A 197 -12.76 -27.98 2.16
N VAL A 198 -13.29 -28.49 1.06
CA VAL A 198 -14.72 -28.47 0.73
C VAL A 198 -15.39 -29.82 1.06
N ALA A 199 -14.60 -30.84 1.41
CA ALA A 199 -15.05 -32.14 1.93
C ALA A 199 -15.05 -32.14 3.46
#